data_AF-A0AAD1IYW4-F1
#
_entry.id   AF-A0AAD1IYW4-F1
#
_cell.length_a   1.000
_cell.length_b   1.000
_cell.length_c   1.000
_cell.angle_alpha   90.00
_cell.angle_beta   90.00
_cell.angle_gamma   90.00
#
_symmetry.space_group_name_H-M   'P 1'
#
loop_
_entity.id
_entity.type
_entity.pdbx_description
1 polymer ?
#
loop_
_entity_poly.entity_id
_entity_poly.type
_entity_poly.pdbx_seq_one_letter_code
_entity_poly.pdbx_strand_id
1 'polypeptide(L)'
;MTVADVIGLPVVARGEPEVLSARRWEDPIRWVHVGDVADLSALLQGGELVLTTGAGLAADPRRYLQGLADAGAVGVVVELGTAMTAVPQWVVAHAERLDLALVALHRQIKFVAVTEVVHRRIVAAQYDEVAFDRRVHETFTELSMKRASPAGIVDAAARILGEPVVLEDLAHQALAVAPGGDAAATLLQNWERRSRASAADGDWAVTSVGPRGEEWGRLIVPAAPPDRARATMVLERAAAALALHRMIERNRSGLHQQAQSGLIDDVVAGRITDEREAAARAHALGLRRSARYLPLVVRVDRGAATMDPVVAQRRNVELLDAVAHTVNAAGHTALCSIRRDGEIGALVALDPGRGGWDRALTALGERVHAEVRRRDGGARSEGRSVCAVGDPAAEIVEAIHGLGEAAHVGEVAIAMHGHGRAVYRASDVRLRGLIALLRDDPRVQQFAETELRALLLDDDERVPSNLEVLRQYLQVAGNKAALAQRLHMSRPALYKRLAAIGRTLGVDLDDAESMTSLHVAVLILDAQRRAAPAVLTRGG
;
A
#
# COMPACT_ATOMS: atom_id res chain seq x y z
N MET A 1 -22.22 -13.52 -32.55
CA MET A 1 -23.69 -13.40 -32.58
C MET A 1 -24.22 -14.49 -33.50
N THR A 2 -25.13 -15.33 -33.02
CA THR A 2 -25.67 -16.50 -33.73
C THR A 2 -27.10 -16.26 -34.23
N VAL A 3 -27.72 -17.23 -34.92
CA VAL A 3 -29.15 -17.15 -35.27
C VAL A 3 -30.01 -17.11 -33.98
N ALA A 4 -29.66 -17.94 -32.98
CA ALA A 4 -30.30 -17.95 -31.67
C ALA A 4 -30.34 -16.55 -31.02
N ASP A 5 -29.19 -15.85 -31.02
CA ASP A 5 -29.06 -14.51 -30.46
C ASP A 5 -30.00 -13.51 -31.14
N VAL A 6 -30.13 -13.58 -32.47
CA VAL A 6 -30.98 -12.66 -33.25
C VAL A 6 -32.44 -12.89 -32.96
N ILE A 7 -32.89 -14.15 -32.93
CA ILE A 7 -34.29 -14.48 -32.66
C ILE A 7 -34.68 -14.14 -31.22
N GLY A 8 -33.74 -14.23 -30.28
CA GLY A 8 -33.90 -13.77 -28.90
C GLY A 8 -33.96 -12.24 -28.72
N LEU A 9 -33.73 -11.44 -29.76
CA LEU A 9 -33.80 -9.98 -29.63
C LEU A 9 -35.23 -9.51 -29.33
N PRO A 10 -35.42 -8.54 -28.42
CA PRO A 10 -36.75 -8.01 -28.12
C PRO A 10 -37.52 -7.49 -29.34
N VAL A 11 -36.81 -7.02 -30.38
CA VAL A 11 -37.41 -6.57 -31.64
C VAL A 11 -37.96 -7.71 -32.49
N VAL A 12 -37.33 -8.89 -32.45
CA VAL A 12 -37.78 -10.10 -33.18
C VAL A 12 -38.83 -10.86 -32.38
N ALA A 13 -38.68 -10.94 -31.05
CA ALA A 13 -39.66 -11.58 -30.17
C ALA A 13 -41.08 -10.97 -30.28
N ARG A 14 -41.18 -9.66 -30.60
CA ARG A 14 -42.46 -8.99 -30.90
C ARG A 14 -43.18 -9.52 -32.15
N GLY A 15 -42.43 -10.16 -33.05
CA GLY A 15 -42.93 -10.83 -34.23
C GLY A 15 -43.51 -12.21 -33.95
N GLU A 16 -43.51 -12.67 -32.69
CA GLU A 16 -43.95 -14.01 -32.28
C GLU A 16 -43.24 -15.09 -33.13
N PRO A 17 -41.90 -15.25 -32.99
CA PRO A 17 -41.13 -16.15 -33.83
C PRO A 17 -41.45 -17.63 -33.52
N GLU A 18 -41.76 -18.39 -34.57
CA GLU A 18 -41.87 -19.84 -34.56
C GLU A 18 -40.65 -20.44 -35.29
N VAL A 19 -39.89 -21.28 -34.59
CA VAL A 19 -38.73 -21.96 -35.17
C VAL A 19 -39.21 -23.21 -35.90
N LEU A 20 -39.12 -23.20 -37.22
CA LEU A 20 -39.53 -24.31 -38.09
C LEU A 20 -38.35 -25.23 -38.42
N SER A 21 -37.14 -24.69 -38.55
CA SER A 21 -35.89 -25.44 -38.66
C SER A 21 -34.80 -24.79 -37.81
N ALA A 22 -34.17 -25.58 -36.94
CA ALA A 22 -33.06 -25.16 -36.09
C ALA A 22 -31.69 -25.61 -36.64
N ARG A 23 -31.56 -25.85 -37.95
CA ARG A 23 -30.26 -26.09 -38.58
C ARG A 23 -29.39 -24.83 -38.49
N ARG A 24 -28.08 -24.99 -38.25
CA ARG A 24 -27.11 -23.88 -38.12
C ARG A 24 -27.52 -22.80 -37.10
N TRP A 25 -28.27 -23.18 -36.07
CA TRP A 25 -28.84 -22.26 -35.08
C TRP A 25 -27.77 -21.53 -34.24
N GLU A 26 -26.68 -22.23 -33.93
CA GLU A 26 -25.53 -21.72 -33.16
C GLU A 26 -24.40 -21.19 -34.05
N ASP A 27 -24.58 -21.21 -35.37
CA ASP A 27 -23.55 -20.73 -36.28
C ASP A 27 -23.46 -19.19 -36.21
N PRO A 28 -22.23 -18.63 -36.23
CA PRO A 28 -22.04 -17.19 -36.22
C PRO A 28 -22.57 -16.57 -37.52
N ILE A 29 -23.39 -15.53 -37.38
CA ILE A 29 -23.87 -14.76 -38.53
C ILE A 29 -22.93 -13.58 -38.80
N ARG A 30 -22.63 -13.36 -40.08
CA ARG A 30 -21.79 -12.25 -40.55
C ARG A 30 -22.59 -10.97 -40.73
N TRP A 31 -23.84 -11.10 -41.17
CA TRP A 31 -24.70 -9.98 -41.54
C TRP A 31 -26.18 -10.38 -41.54
N VAL A 32 -27.07 -9.39 -41.50
CA VAL A 32 -28.50 -9.57 -41.77
C VAL A 32 -28.86 -8.81 -43.04
N HIS A 33 -29.52 -9.49 -43.97
CA HIS A 33 -29.96 -8.94 -45.25
C HIS A 33 -31.48 -8.94 -45.32
N VAL A 34 -32.07 -7.87 -45.87
CA VAL A 34 -33.53 -7.79 -46.10
C VAL A 34 -33.76 -7.85 -47.60
N GLY A 35 -34.52 -8.84 -48.08
CA GLY A 35 -34.73 -9.02 -49.52
C GLY A 35 -35.92 -9.92 -49.87
N ASP A 36 -36.79 -9.40 -50.75
CA ASP A 36 -37.95 -10.10 -51.28
C ASP A 36 -37.81 -10.50 -52.76
N VAL A 37 -36.61 -10.37 -53.30
CA VAL A 37 -36.30 -10.75 -54.69
C VAL A 37 -36.27 -12.28 -54.79
N ALA A 38 -36.80 -12.83 -55.88
CA ALA A 38 -36.90 -14.27 -56.11
C ALA A 38 -35.54 -14.99 -56.20
N ASP A 39 -34.46 -14.26 -56.47
CA ASP A 39 -33.11 -14.81 -56.55
C ASP A 39 -32.13 -13.89 -55.82
N LEU A 40 -31.64 -14.34 -54.66
CA LEU A 40 -30.68 -13.64 -53.82
C LEU A 40 -29.24 -14.16 -54.01
N SER A 41 -29.03 -15.13 -54.92
CA SER A 41 -27.74 -15.82 -55.06
C SER A 41 -26.57 -14.90 -55.43
N ALA A 42 -26.83 -13.87 -56.25
CA ALA A 42 -25.82 -12.90 -56.66
C ALA A 42 -25.61 -11.73 -55.68
N LEU A 43 -26.41 -11.65 -54.60
CA LEU A 43 -26.43 -10.51 -53.68
C LEU A 43 -25.85 -10.84 -52.29
N LEU A 44 -25.61 -12.12 -52.00
CA LEU A 44 -25.08 -12.61 -50.73
C LEU A 44 -23.63 -13.07 -50.88
N GLN A 45 -22.86 -12.99 -49.79
CA GLN A 45 -21.43 -13.37 -49.74
C GLN A 45 -21.17 -14.57 -48.82
N GLY A 46 -22.19 -15.12 -48.18
CA GLY A 46 -22.12 -16.23 -47.25
C GLY A 46 -22.09 -15.79 -45.79
N GLY A 47 -22.76 -16.56 -44.94
CA GLY A 47 -22.87 -16.30 -43.51
C GLY A 47 -23.98 -15.31 -43.13
N GLU A 48 -24.87 -14.94 -44.05
CA GLU A 48 -25.98 -14.03 -43.77
C GLU A 48 -27.25 -14.72 -43.27
N LEU A 49 -28.02 -14.02 -42.43
CA LEU A 49 -29.41 -14.35 -42.10
C LEU A 49 -30.34 -13.43 -42.91
N VAL A 50 -31.26 -14.01 -43.66
CA VAL A 50 -32.16 -13.26 -44.55
C VAL A 50 -33.50 -12.99 -43.87
N LEU A 51 -33.98 -11.74 -43.94
CA LEU A 51 -35.34 -11.35 -43.55
C LEU A 51 -36.17 -11.08 -44.80
N THR A 52 -37.35 -11.70 -44.90
CA THR A 52 -38.25 -11.56 -46.07
C THR A 52 -39.71 -11.45 -45.64
N THR A 53 -40.51 -10.75 -46.43
CA THR A 53 -41.99 -10.74 -46.33
C THR A 53 -42.64 -11.97 -46.98
N GLY A 54 -41.82 -12.89 -47.49
CA GLY A 54 -42.26 -14.18 -48.01
C GLY A 54 -42.70 -14.18 -49.47
N ALA A 55 -42.66 -13.06 -50.20
CA ALA A 55 -43.10 -12.99 -51.59
C ALA A 55 -42.30 -13.92 -52.53
N GLY A 56 -40.96 -13.88 -52.45
CA GLY A 56 -40.08 -14.77 -53.22
C GLY A 56 -40.23 -16.23 -52.81
N LEU A 57 -40.38 -16.48 -51.51
CA LEU A 57 -40.58 -17.82 -50.96
C LEU A 57 -41.94 -18.42 -51.36
N ALA A 58 -43.01 -17.62 -51.44
CA ALA A 58 -44.33 -18.07 -51.83
C ALA A 58 -44.44 -18.38 -53.33
N ALA A 59 -43.69 -17.66 -54.17
CA ALA A 59 -43.72 -17.84 -55.62
C ALA A 59 -43.05 -19.16 -56.07
N ASP A 60 -41.85 -19.46 -55.54
CA ASP A 60 -41.14 -20.72 -55.80
C ASP A 60 -40.27 -21.10 -54.58
N PRO A 61 -40.85 -21.80 -53.59
CA PRO A 61 -40.13 -22.10 -52.35
C PRO A 61 -38.86 -22.94 -52.56
N ARG A 62 -38.85 -23.81 -53.58
CA ARG A 62 -37.69 -24.68 -53.86
C ARG A 62 -36.53 -23.85 -54.38
N ARG A 63 -36.79 -23.04 -55.41
CA ARG A 63 -35.76 -22.21 -56.03
C ARG A 63 -35.22 -21.17 -55.04
N TYR A 64 -36.10 -20.56 -54.26
CA TYR A 64 -35.71 -19.55 -53.28
C TYR A 64 -34.79 -20.12 -52.19
N LEU A 65 -35.18 -21.23 -51.56
CA LEU A 65 -34.36 -21.86 -50.52
C LEU A 65 -33.05 -22.43 -51.08
N GLN A 66 -33.09 -23.02 -52.29
CA GLN A 66 -31.86 -23.50 -52.95
C GLN A 66 -30.90 -22.34 -53.22
N GLY A 67 -31.40 -21.20 -53.73
CA GLY A 67 -30.57 -20.02 -53.98
C GLY A 67 -29.93 -19.44 -52.71
N LEU A 68 -30.63 -19.47 -51.57
CA LEU A 68 -30.08 -19.08 -50.28
C LEU A 68 -28.97 -20.04 -49.80
N ALA A 69 -29.20 -21.35 -49.93
CA ALA A 69 -28.22 -22.36 -49.56
C ALA A 69 -26.96 -22.27 -50.43
N ASP A 70 -27.12 -22.14 -51.76
CA ASP A 70 -26.02 -22.02 -52.71
C ASP A 70 -25.18 -20.75 -52.47
N ALA A 71 -25.81 -19.67 -51.99
CA ALA A 71 -25.13 -18.44 -51.61
C ALA A 71 -24.50 -18.48 -50.21
N GLY A 72 -24.63 -19.59 -49.48
CA GLY A 72 -24.04 -19.79 -48.16
C GLY A 72 -24.77 -19.08 -47.02
N ALA A 73 -26.05 -18.74 -47.18
CA ALA A 73 -26.85 -18.18 -46.09
C ALA A 73 -26.94 -19.17 -44.90
N VAL A 74 -27.04 -18.63 -43.68
CA VAL A 74 -27.19 -19.43 -42.45
C VAL A 74 -28.67 -19.76 -42.21
N GLY A 75 -29.57 -18.90 -42.70
CA GLY A 75 -31.00 -19.15 -42.62
C GLY A 75 -31.85 -18.02 -43.15
N VAL A 76 -33.16 -18.20 -43.01
CA VAL A 76 -34.17 -17.23 -43.41
C VAL A 76 -35.24 -17.08 -42.33
N VAL A 77 -35.63 -15.84 -42.08
CA VAL A 77 -36.76 -15.44 -41.26
C VAL A 77 -37.83 -14.88 -42.19
N VAL A 78 -38.99 -15.51 -42.21
CA VAL A 78 -40.11 -15.10 -43.04
C VAL A 78 -41.22 -14.49 -42.19
N GLU A 79 -41.65 -13.29 -42.55
CA GLU A 79 -42.85 -12.66 -41.98
C GLU A 79 -44.10 -13.23 -42.65
N LEU A 80 -44.98 -13.87 -41.87
CA LEU A 80 -46.26 -14.36 -42.33
C LEU A 80 -47.28 -13.22 -42.39
N GLY A 81 -48.11 -13.22 -43.43
CA GLY A 81 -49.05 -12.14 -43.69
C GLY A 81 -49.60 -12.21 -45.12
N THR A 82 -49.34 -11.16 -45.91
CA THR A 82 -49.97 -10.94 -47.21
C THR A 82 -49.56 -11.92 -48.29
N ALA A 83 -48.28 -12.34 -48.32
CA ALA A 83 -47.77 -13.26 -49.34
C ALA A 83 -47.93 -14.72 -48.95
N MET A 84 -47.87 -15.03 -47.66
CA MET A 84 -47.93 -16.39 -47.14
C MET A 84 -48.51 -16.38 -45.73
N THR A 85 -49.57 -17.17 -45.50
CA THR A 85 -50.26 -17.24 -44.19
C THR A 85 -49.73 -18.37 -43.30
N ALA A 86 -49.12 -19.40 -43.88
CA ALA A 86 -48.44 -20.47 -43.15
C ALA A 86 -47.35 -21.09 -44.05
N VAL A 87 -46.27 -21.57 -43.45
CA VAL A 87 -45.23 -22.29 -44.18
C VAL A 87 -45.63 -23.76 -44.31
N PRO A 88 -45.78 -24.32 -45.53
CA PRO A 88 -46.12 -25.73 -45.70
C PRO A 88 -45.04 -26.66 -45.14
N GLN A 89 -45.44 -27.79 -44.54
CA GLN A 89 -44.52 -28.76 -43.94
C GLN A 89 -43.42 -29.26 -44.90
N TRP A 90 -43.73 -29.38 -46.19
CA TRP A 90 -42.76 -29.79 -47.19
C TRP A 90 -41.66 -28.75 -47.43
N VAL A 91 -41.95 -27.45 -47.23
CA VAL A 91 -40.96 -26.36 -47.29
C VAL A 91 -40.03 -26.43 -46.09
N VAL A 92 -40.58 -26.73 -44.90
CA VAL A 92 -39.78 -26.95 -43.67
C VAL A 92 -38.79 -28.10 -43.87
N ALA A 93 -39.27 -29.26 -44.32
CA ALA A 93 -38.41 -30.41 -44.62
C ALA A 93 -37.37 -30.12 -45.71
N HIS A 94 -37.71 -29.23 -46.67
CA HIS A 94 -36.77 -28.80 -47.69
C HIS A 94 -35.66 -27.90 -47.14
N ALA A 95 -35.99 -26.96 -46.26
CA ALA A 95 -35.02 -26.10 -45.57
C ALA A 95 -34.07 -26.92 -44.69
N GLU A 96 -34.60 -27.92 -43.96
CA GLU A 96 -33.77 -28.84 -43.17
C GLU A 96 -32.78 -29.63 -44.02
N ARG A 97 -33.22 -30.13 -45.19
CA ARG A 97 -32.35 -30.85 -46.13
C ARG A 97 -31.26 -29.97 -46.73
N LEU A 98 -31.50 -28.66 -46.82
CA LEU A 98 -30.54 -27.66 -47.28
C LEU A 98 -29.69 -27.07 -46.15
N ASP A 99 -29.82 -27.60 -44.92
CA ASP A 99 -29.11 -27.14 -43.72
C ASP A 99 -29.31 -25.64 -43.41
N LEU A 100 -30.54 -25.13 -43.62
CA LEU A 100 -30.91 -23.74 -43.34
C LEU A 100 -31.75 -23.62 -42.07
N ALA A 101 -31.46 -22.62 -41.23
CA ALA A 101 -32.42 -22.17 -40.22
C ALA A 101 -33.65 -21.57 -40.90
N LEU A 102 -34.84 -21.88 -40.40
CA LEU A 102 -36.10 -21.35 -40.90
C LEU A 102 -36.96 -20.90 -39.71
N VAL A 103 -37.32 -19.63 -39.70
CA VAL A 103 -38.16 -19.04 -38.65
C VAL A 103 -39.33 -18.30 -39.31
N ALA A 104 -40.54 -18.51 -38.80
CA ALA A 104 -41.71 -17.75 -39.20
C ALA A 104 -42.04 -16.70 -38.14
N LEU A 105 -42.38 -15.49 -38.56
CA LEU A 105 -42.90 -14.44 -37.68
C LEU A 105 -44.40 -14.32 -37.91
N HIS A 106 -45.21 -14.52 -36.86
CA HIS A 106 -46.67 -14.43 -36.92
C HIS A 106 -47.19 -13.00 -36.81
N ARG A 107 -46.32 -12.03 -36.47
CA ARG A 107 -46.63 -10.60 -36.48
C ARG A 107 -45.61 -9.80 -37.29
N GLN A 108 -46.13 -8.78 -37.96
CA GLN A 108 -45.30 -7.85 -38.70
C GLN A 108 -44.36 -7.05 -37.79
N ILE A 109 -43.09 -7.00 -38.15
CA ILE A 109 -42.06 -6.21 -37.46
C ILE A 109 -41.32 -5.30 -38.43
N LYS A 110 -40.74 -4.22 -37.91
CA LYS A 110 -39.90 -3.34 -38.70
C LYS A 110 -38.52 -3.98 -38.89
N PHE A 111 -38.26 -4.61 -40.04
CA PHE A 111 -36.95 -5.22 -40.32
C PHE A 111 -35.78 -4.24 -40.18
N VAL A 112 -35.98 -2.94 -40.46
CA VAL A 112 -34.97 -1.90 -40.22
C VAL A 112 -34.50 -1.84 -38.75
N ALA A 113 -35.40 -2.09 -37.80
CA ALA A 113 -35.06 -2.11 -36.37
C ALA A 113 -34.25 -3.37 -36.01
N VAL A 114 -34.48 -4.49 -36.71
CA VAL A 114 -33.69 -5.71 -36.56
C VAL A 114 -32.30 -5.49 -37.12
N THR A 115 -32.20 -5.00 -38.37
CA THR A 115 -30.89 -4.75 -39.01
C THR A 115 -30.07 -3.73 -38.23
N GLU A 116 -30.66 -2.66 -37.70
CA GLU A 116 -29.95 -1.67 -36.89
C GLU A 116 -29.33 -2.26 -35.62
N VAL A 117 -30.11 -3.07 -34.87
CA VAL A 117 -29.63 -3.70 -33.63
C VAL A 117 -28.54 -4.73 -33.92
N VAL A 118 -28.75 -5.54 -34.95
CA VAL A 118 -27.82 -6.59 -35.37
C VAL A 118 -26.51 -6.00 -35.88
N HIS A 119 -26.57 -5.06 -36.83
CA HIS A 119 -25.38 -4.41 -37.38
C HIS A 119 -24.61 -3.68 -36.29
N ARG A 120 -25.28 -2.98 -35.37
CA ARG A 120 -24.63 -2.33 -34.22
C ARG A 120 -23.87 -3.34 -33.35
N ARG A 121 -24.46 -4.51 -33.07
CA ARG A 121 -23.81 -5.56 -32.26
C ARG A 121 -22.65 -6.26 -32.97
N ILE A 122 -22.80 -6.56 -34.26
CA ILE A 122 -21.73 -7.18 -35.08
C ILE A 122 -20.55 -6.21 -35.22
N VAL A 123 -20.83 -4.94 -35.50
CA VAL A 123 -19.79 -3.90 -35.62
C VAL A 123 -19.12 -3.64 -34.27
N ALA A 124 -19.88 -3.52 -33.18
CA ALA A 124 -19.31 -3.29 -31.84
C ALA A 124 -18.31 -4.38 -31.42
N ALA A 125 -18.62 -5.65 -31.72
CA ALA A 125 -17.72 -6.77 -31.40
C ALA A 125 -16.35 -6.70 -32.09
N GLN A 126 -16.22 -6.02 -33.24
CA GLN A 126 -14.93 -5.83 -33.92
C GLN A 126 -14.17 -4.57 -33.44
N TYR A 127 -14.83 -3.61 -32.80
CA TYR A 127 -14.19 -2.41 -32.27
C TYR A 127 -13.76 -2.54 -30.80
N ASP A 128 -14.32 -3.48 -30.06
CA ASP A 128 -14.09 -3.60 -28.61
C ASP A 128 -12.64 -3.95 -28.25
N GLU A 129 -11.95 -4.77 -29.05
CA GLU A 129 -10.56 -5.19 -28.77
C GLU A 129 -9.57 -4.03 -28.96
N VAL A 130 -9.65 -3.33 -30.09
CA VAL A 130 -8.81 -2.16 -30.39
C VAL A 130 -9.11 -1.00 -29.44
N ALA A 131 -10.39 -0.78 -29.13
CA ALA A 131 -10.80 0.24 -28.16
C ALA A 131 -10.30 -0.09 -26.74
N PHE A 132 -10.24 -1.38 -26.39
CA PHE A 132 -9.70 -1.83 -25.12
C PHE A 132 -8.18 -1.61 -25.04
N ASP A 133 -7.38 -2.05 -26.02
CA ASP A 133 -5.93 -1.81 -26.02
C ASP A 133 -5.62 -0.32 -25.95
N ARG A 134 -6.32 0.53 -26.72
CA ARG A 134 -6.16 1.98 -26.64
C ARG A 134 -6.43 2.51 -25.23
N ARG A 135 -7.53 2.10 -24.60
CA ARG A 135 -7.90 2.53 -23.24
C ARG A 135 -6.86 2.11 -22.20
N VAL A 136 -6.37 0.88 -22.29
CA VAL A 136 -5.32 0.35 -21.41
C VAL A 136 -4.03 1.15 -21.61
N HIS A 137 -3.62 1.35 -22.86
CA HIS A 137 -2.43 2.13 -23.20
C HIS A 137 -2.49 3.57 -22.66
N GLU A 138 -3.60 4.28 -22.88
CA GLU A 138 -3.81 5.65 -22.37
C GLU A 138 -3.72 5.69 -20.84
N THR A 139 -4.38 4.74 -20.16
CA THR A 139 -4.38 4.67 -18.69
C THR A 139 -2.98 4.53 -18.10
N PHE A 140 -2.18 3.56 -18.58
CA PHE A 140 -0.83 3.34 -18.04
C PHE A 140 0.17 4.38 -18.48
N THR A 141 -0.02 5.00 -19.64
CA THR A 141 0.77 6.17 -20.06
C THR A 141 0.53 7.35 -19.11
N GLU A 142 -0.73 7.64 -18.79
CA GLU A 142 -1.07 8.69 -17.82
C GLU A 142 -0.50 8.41 -16.43
N LEU A 143 -0.61 7.18 -15.92
CA LEU A 143 -0.07 6.79 -14.62
C LEU A 143 1.46 6.95 -14.59
N SER A 144 2.14 6.59 -15.67
CA SER A 144 3.59 6.78 -15.82
C SER A 144 3.97 8.27 -15.79
N MET A 145 3.21 9.12 -16.50
CA MET A 145 3.44 10.57 -16.52
C MET A 145 3.17 11.23 -15.17
N LYS A 146 2.11 10.81 -14.48
CA LYS A 146 1.74 11.29 -13.13
C LYS A 146 2.63 10.74 -12.02
N ARG A 147 3.59 9.86 -12.35
CA ARG A 147 4.44 9.13 -11.39
C ARG A 147 3.61 8.45 -10.30
N ALA A 148 2.55 7.75 -10.73
CA ALA A 148 1.72 6.98 -9.81
C ALA A 148 2.58 6.01 -9.00
N SER A 149 2.18 5.79 -7.74
CA SER A 149 2.85 4.81 -6.88
C SER A 149 2.68 3.39 -7.44
N PRO A 150 3.56 2.44 -7.08
CA PRO A 150 3.41 1.04 -7.48
C PRO A 150 2.03 0.47 -7.12
N ALA A 151 1.51 0.79 -5.93
CA ALA A 151 0.17 0.42 -5.51
C ALA A 151 -0.91 0.99 -6.46
N GLY A 152 -0.83 2.26 -6.83
CA GLY A 152 -1.78 2.88 -7.76
C GLY A 152 -1.77 2.27 -9.17
N ILE A 153 -0.60 1.78 -9.63
CA ILE A 153 -0.48 1.07 -10.91
C ILE A 153 -1.14 -0.32 -10.82
N VAL A 154 -0.89 -1.04 -9.72
CA VAL A 154 -1.49 -2.36 -9.46
C VAL A 154 -3.02 -2.26 -9.30
N ASP A 155 -3.51 -1.23 -8.60
CA ASP A 155 -4.94 -0.94 -8.47
C ASP A 155 -5.61 -0.65 -9.81
N ALA A 156 -4.94 0.08 -10.70
CA ALA A 156 -5.46 0.34 -12.04
C ALA A 156 -5.56 -0.95 -12.88
N ALA A 157 -4.54 -1.82 -12.80
CA ALA A 157 -4.56 -3.12 -13.48
C ALA A 157 -5.72 -3.98 -12.97
N ALA A 158 -5.89 -4.10 -11.65
CA ALA A 158 -6.99 -4.85 -11.05
C ALA A 158 -8.36 -4.30 -11.45
N ARG A 159 -8.52 -2.97 -11.46
CA ARG A 159 -9.78 -2.33 -11.86
C ARG A 159 -10.13 -2.54 -13.34
N ILE A 160 -9.12 -2.52 -14.22
CA ILE A 160 -9.33 -2.77 -15.66
C ILE A 160 -9.72 -4.23 -15.92
N LEU A 161 -9.12 -5.16 -15.17
CA LEU A 161 -9.36 -6.59 -15.32
C LEU A 161 -10.63 -7.06 -14.60
N GLY A 162 -11.03 -6.39 -13.51
CA GLY A 162 -12.03 -6.93 -12.59
C GLY A 162 -11.52 -8.12 -11.78
N GLU A 163 -10.19 -8.25 -11.65
CA GLU A 163 -9.51 -9.41 -11.03
C GLU A 163 -8.47 -8.92 -10.02
N PRO A 164 -8.12 -9.71 -8.98
CA PRO A 164 -7.04 -9.36 -8.07
C PRO A 164 -5.68 -9.33 -8.79
N VAL A 165 -4.86 -8.33 -8.47
CA VAL A 165 -3.48 -8.20 -9.00
C VAL A 165 -2.50 -8.02 -7.85
N VAL A 166 -1.41 -8.78 -7.91
CA VAL A 166 -0.31 -8.72 -6.95
C VAL A 166 0.99 -8.40 -7.69
N LEU A 167 1.73 -7.41 -7.20
CA LEU A 167 3.12 -7.19 -7.53
C LEU A 167 3.99 -7.86 -6.48
N GLU A 168 4.86 -8.78 -6.88
CA GLU A 168 5.85 -9.40 -6.00
C GLU A 168 7.28 -9.17 -6.49
N ASP A 169 8.26 -9.34 -5.60
CA ASP A 169 9.68 -9.42 -5.95
C ASP A 169 10.14 -10.87 -6.22
N LEU A 170 11.44 -11.03 -6.51
CA LEU A 170 12.06 -12.34 -6.74
C LEU A 170 12.10 -13.24 -5.49
N ALA A 171 11.91 -12.68 -4.30
CA ALA A 171 11.77 -13.43 -3.06
C ALA A 171 10.32 -13.90 -2.81
N HIS A 172 9.40 -13.57 -3.73
CA HIS A 172 7.95 -13.79 -3.64
C HIS A 172 7.29 -12.97 -2.52
N GLN A 173 7.87 -11.82 -2.17
CA GLN A 173 7.26 -10.89 -1.24
C GLN A 173 6.31 -9.95 -1.99
N ALA A 174 5.07 -9.83 -1.53
CA ALA A 174 4.05 -9.00 -2.18
C ALA A 174 4.27 -7.52 -1.85
N LEU A 175 4.85 -6.78 -2.80
CA LEU A 175 5.17 -5.36 -2.66
C LEU A 175 3.93 -4.46 -2.81
N ALA A 176 2.97 -4.86 -3.63
CA ALA A 176 1.70 -4.14 -3.79
C ALA A 176 0.58 -5.12 -4.15
N VAL A 177 -0.62 -4.83 -3.65
CA VAL A 177 -1.76 -5.76 -3.70
C VAL A 177 -3.03 -4.97 -3.94
N ALA A 178 -3.73 -5.30 -5.03
CA ALA A 178 -5.05 -4.82 -5.35
C ALA A 178 -6.01 -6.02 -5.36
N PRO A 179 -6.90 -6.16 -4.37
CA PRO A 179 -7.63 -7.40 -4.19
C PRO A 179 -8.85 -7.59 -5.11
N GLY A 180 -9.19 -6.62 -5.98
CA GLY A 180 -10.18 -6.81 -7.06
C GLY A 180 -11.63 -7.14 -6.63
N GLY A 181 -11.93 -7.15 -5.32
CA GLY A 181 -13.22 -7.57 -4.75
C GLY A 181 -13.08 -8.62 -3.64
N ASP A 182 -11.95 -9.32 -3.58
CA ASP A 182 -11.64 -10.26 -2.50
C ASP A 182 -11.17 -9.56 -1.22
N ALA A 183 -11.16 -10.28 -0.10
CA ALA A 183 -10.45 -9.82 1.09
C ALA A 183 -8.94 -10.01 0.88
N ALA A 184 -8.16 -8.94 1.04
CA ALA A 184 -6.69 -8.98 0.95
C ALA A 184 -6.08 -10.06 1.87
N ALA A 185 -6.70 -10.31 3.03
CA ALA A 185 -6.31 -11.35 3.96
C ALA A 185 -6.37 -12.77 3.36
N THR A 186 -7.45 -13.08 2.65
CA THR A 186 -7.64 -14.38 1.98
C THR A 186 -6.67 -14.51 0.79
N LEU A 187 -6.55 -13.44 0.00
CA LEU A 187 -5.69 -13.39 -1.17
C LEU A 187 -4.22 -13.72 -0.81
N LEU A 188 -3.71 -13.07 0.25
CA LEU A 188 -2.31 -13.17 0.68
C LEU A 188 -2.02 -14.32 1.64
N GLN A 189 -3.02 -15.13 1.97
CA GLN A 189 -2.82 -16.26 2.87
C GLN A 189 -1.78 -17.24 2.30
N ASN A 190 -0.67 -17.40 3.03
CA ASN A 190 0.48 -18.24 2.64
C ASN A 190 1.03 -17.90 1.24
N TRP A 191 1.04 -16.61 0.89
CA TRP A 191 1.39 -16.09 -0.43
C TRP A 191 2.68 -16.68 -1.01
N GLU A 192 3.81 -16.56 -0.32
CA GLU A 192 5.11 -17.03 -0.82
C GLU A 192 5.07 -18.51 -1.25
N ARG A 193 4.44 -19.38 -0.44
CA ARG A 193 4.33 -20.81 -0.75
C ARG A 193 3.46 -21.03 -1.99
N ARG A 194 2.32 -20.35 -2.09
CA ARG A 194 1.40 -20.48 -3.23
C ARG A 194 2.01 -19.94 -4.52
N SER A 195 2.66 -18.78 -4.47
CA SER A 195 3.32 -18.15 -5.62
C SER A 195 4.48 -18.99 -6.17
N ARG A 196 5.21 -19.69 -5.29
CA ARG A 196 6.26 -20.66 -5.70
C ARG A 196 5.68 -21.91 -6.35
N ALA A 197 4.54 -22.40 -5.86
CA ALA A 197 3.89 -23.60 -6.40
C ALA A 197 3.18 -23.33 -7.74
N SER A 198 2.60 -22.14 -7.92
CA SER A 198 1.83 -21.81 -9.14
C SER A 198 2.67 -21.74 -10.41
N ALA A 199 4.00 -21.57 -10.28
CA ALA A 199 4.93 -21.68 -11.40
C ALA A 199 4.91 -23.06 -12.08
N ALA A 200 4.42 -24.11 -11.39
CA ALA A 200 4.32 -25.47 -11.92
C ALA A 200 2.96 -25.78 -12.58
N ASP A 201 1.86 -25.21 -12.08
CA ASP A 201 0.49 -25.60 -12.47
C ASP A 201 -0.11 -24.74 -13.60
N GLY A 202 0.47 -23.59 -13.95
CA GLY A 202 0.09 -22.82 -15.16
C GLY A 202 -1.28 -22.11 -15.12
N ASP A 203 -1.98 -22.15 -13.98
CA ASP A 203 -3.30 -21.53 -13.83
C ASP A 203 -3.25 -20.00 -13.74
N TRP A 204 -2.18 -19.44 -13.16
CA TRP A 204 -2.07 -17.99 -12.92
C TRP A 204 -1.57 -17.24 -14.15
N ALA A 205 -2.12 -16.05 -14.40
CA ALA A 205 -1.56 -15.14 -15.39
C ALA A 205 -0.42 -14.32 -14.75
N VAL A 206 0.76 -14.37 -15.36
CA VAL A 206 1.97 -13.76 -14.80
C VAL A 206 2.78 -13.04 -15.87
N THR A 207 3.26 -11.86 -15.53
CA THR A 207 4.16 -11.06 -16.38
C THR A 207 5.35 -10.57 -15.56
N SER A 208 6.57 -10.74 -16.07
CA SER A 208 7.78 -10.20 -15.45
C SER A 208 7.83 -8.68 -15.48
N VAL A 209 8.41 -8.07 -14.45
CA VAL A 209 8.59 -6.63 -14.31
C VAL A 209 10.08 -6.29 -14.31
N GLY A 210 10.47 -5.46 -15.28
CA GLY A 210 11.85 -5.00 -15.48
C GLY A 210 12.33 -5.20 -16.92
N PRO A 211 13.50 -4.63 -17.28
CA PRO A 211 14.12 -4.91 -18.57
C PRO A 211 14.51 -6.39 -18.67
N ARG A 212 14.51 -6.94 -19.89
CA ARG A 212 14.97 -8.31 -20.14
C ARG A 212 16.40 -8.48 -19.59
N GLY A 213 16.61 -9.48 -18.74
CA GLY A 213 17.89 -9.76 -18.08
C GLY A 213 18.12 -9.01 -16.76
N GLU A 214 17.28 -8.03 -16.43
CA GLU A 214 17.28 -7.29 -15.15
C GLU A 214 15.87 -7.27 -14.52
N GLU A 215 15.12 -8.36 -14.69
CA GLU A 215 13.80 -8.54 -14.09
C GLU A 215 13.93 -8.58 -12.57
N TRP A 216 13.07 -7.84 -11.88
CA TRP A 216 13.16 -7.64 -10.44
C TRP A 216 11.87 -7.99 -9.70
N GLY A 217 10.80 -8.25 -10.42
CA GLY A 217 9.50 -8.57 -9.85
C GLY A 217 8.56 -9.18 -10.88
N ARG A 218 7.35 -9.50 -10.44
CA ARG A 218 6.30 -10.14 -11.24
C ARG A 218 4.96 -9.51 -10.92
N LEU A 219 4.15 -9.28 -11.94
CA LEU A 219 2.73 -8.96 -11.81
C LEU A 219 1.92 -10.24 -12.01
N ILE A 220 1.00 -10.50 -11.09
CA ILE A 220 0.32 -11.79 -10.97
C ILE A 220 -1.18 -11.56 -10.79
N VAL A 221 -1.98 -12.25 -11.61
CA VAL A 221 -3.39 -12.53 -11.33
C VAL A 221 -3.45 -13.96 -10.78
N PRO A 222 -3.74 -14.16 -9.49
CA PRO A 222 -3.61 -15.47 -8.81
C PRO A 222 -4.82 -16.40 -9.04
N ALA A 223 -5.33 -16.41 -10.27
CA ALA A 223 -6.42 -17.25 -10.76
C ALA A 223 -6.31 -17.39 -12.28
N ALA A 224 -7.06 -18.34 -12.86
CA ALA A 224 -7.22 -18.43 -14.30
C ALA A 224 -8.18 -17.32 -14.78
N PRO A 225 -7.68 -16.28 -15.49
CA PRO A 225 -8.53 -15.20 -15.95
C PRO A 225 -9.51 -15.71 -17.03
N PRO A 226 -10.73 -15.17 -17.11
CA PRO A 226 -11.69 -15.52 -18.16
C PRO A 226 -11.15 -15.29 -19.58
N ASP A 227 -10.37 -14.21 -19.73
CA ASP A 227 -9.68 -13.86 -20.96
C ASP A 227 -8.18 -13.67 -20.67
N ARG A 228 -7.40 -14.71 -20.98
CA ARG A 228 -5.96 -14.73 -20.74
C ARG A 228 -5.18 -13.77 -21.64
N ALA A 229 -5.62 -13.54 -22.88
CA ALA A 229 -4.94 -12.60 -23.77
C ALA A 229 -5.09 -11.17 -23.24
N ARG A 230 -6.31 -10.81 -22.84
CA ARG A 230 -6.62 -9.50 -22.25
C ARG A 230 -5.91 -9.27 -20.92
N ALA A 231 -5.85 -10.30 -20.07
CA ALA A 231 -5.08 -10.26 -18.83
C ALA A 231 -3.60 -9.97 -19.08
N THR A 232 -2.96 -10.76 -19.94
CA THR A 232 -1.54 -10.58 -20.31
C THR A 232 -1.26 -9.17 -20.82
N MET A 233 -2.11 -8.66 -21.73
CA MET A 233 -1.95 -7.31 -22.28
C MET A 233 -1.98 -6.23 -21.19
N VAL A 234 -2.90 -6.30 -20.23
CA VAL A 234 -2.96 -5.33 -19.12
C VAL A 234 -1.73 -5.45 -18.21
N LEU A 235 -1.33 -6.68 -17.87
CA LEU A 235 -0.18 -6.92 -17.01
C LEU A 235 1.13 -6.44 -17.67
N GLU A 236 1.30 -6.62 -18.98
CA GLU A 236 2.47 -6.10 -19.72
C GLU A 236 2.54 -4.56 -19.70
N ARG A 237 1.39 -3.89 -19.86
CA ARG A 237 1.33 -2.42 -19.79
C ARG A 237 1.62 -1.90 -18.38
N ALA A 238 1.07 -2.57 -17.36
CA ALA A 238 1.36 -2.26 -15.96
C ALA A 238 2.84 -2.54 -15.62
N ALA A 239 3.42 -3.65 -16.10
CA ALA A 239 4.82 -4.00 -15.90
C ALA A 239 5.76 -2.96 -16.53
N ALA A 240 5.44 -2.46 -17.72
CA ALA A 240 6.19 -1.38 -18.36
C ALA A 240 6.13 -0.08 -17.53
N ALA A 241 4.96 0.29 -17.00
CA ALA A 241 4.82 1.45 -16.13
C ALA A 241 5.63 1.31 -14.83
N LEU A 242 5.61 0.13 -14.20
CA LEU A 242 6.41 -0.16 -13.00
C LEU A 242 7.92 -0.15 -13.27
N ALA A 243 8.35 -0.67 -14.41
CA ALA A 243 9.76 -0.63 -14.83
C ALA A 243 10.22 0.83 -15.02
N LEU A 244 9.43 1.66 -15.69
CA LEU A 244 9.71 3.09 -15.85
C LEU A 244 9.75 3.83 -14.51
N HIS A 245 8.78 3.55 -13.62
CA HIS A 245 8.75 4.10 -12.27
C HIS A 245 10.07 3.81 -11.53
N ARG A 246 10.52 2.55 -11.52
CA ARG A 246 11.79 2.15 -10.88
C ARG A 246 13.02 2.79 -11.53
N MET A 247 13.03 2.97 -12.86
CA MET A 247 14.13 3.66 -13.56
C MET A 247 14.24 5.13 -13.17
N ILE A 248 13.11 5.82 -13.03
CA ILE A 248 13.04 7.23 -12.60
C ILE A 248 13.44 7.34 -11.11
N GLU A 249 13.03 6.37 -10.29
CA GLU A 249 13.28 6.37 -8.85
C GLU A 249 14.60 5.73 -8.43
N ARG A 250 15.52 5.40 -9.35
CA ARG A 250 16.78 4.67 -9.08
C ARG A 250 17.68 5.26 -7.97
N ASN A 251 17.43 6.50 -7.52
CA ASN A 251 18.10 7.21 -6.43
C ASN A 251 17.24 7.44 -5.16
N ARG A 252 15.97 7.02 -5.15
CA ARG A 252 15.04 7.14 -4.02
C ARG A 252 14.66 5.72 -3.57
N SER A 253 14.59 5.52 -2.25
CA SER A 253 14.22 4.31 -1.50
C SER A 253 13.76 3.08 -2.32
N GLY A 254 14.38 1.92 -2.12
CA GLY A 254 14.01 0.69 -2.84
C GLY A 254 12.52 0.34 -2.69
N LEU A 255 11.90 -0.23 -3.73
CA LEU A 255 10.46 -0.58 -3.76
C LEU A 255 10.00 -1.38 -2.54
N HIS A 256 10.85 -2.28 -2.04
CA HIS A 256 10.57 -3.05 -0.83
C HIS A 256 10.40 -2.15 0.40
N GLN A 257 11.29 -1.16 0.58
CA GLN A 257 11.19 -0.17 1.65
C GLN A 257 9.91 0.68 1.52
N GLN A 258 9.52 1.06 0.30
CA GLN A 258 8.28 1.80 0.07
C GLN A 258 7.05 0.98 0.44
N ALA A 259 7.04 -0.32 0.11
CA ALA A 259 5.96 -1.22 0.47
C ALA A 259 5.84 -1.39 2.00
N GLN A 260 6.96 -1.58 2.71
CA GLN A 260 6.98 -1.65 4.17
C GLN A 260 6.51 -0.33 4.82
N SER A 261 7.01 0.81 4.34
CA SER A 261 6.62 2.13 4.85
C SER A 261 5.14 2.41 4.57
N GLY A 262 4.66 2.07 3.37
CA GLY A 262 3.27 2.23 2.98
C GLY A 262 2.30 1.46 3.88
N LEU A 263 2.61 0.21 4.23
CA LEU A 263 1.79 -0.55 5.18
C LEU A 263 1.74 0.12 6.57
N ILE A 264 2.89 0.57 7.08
CA ILE A 264 2.96 1.27 8.36
C ILE A 264 2.13 2.56 8.31
N ASP A 265 2.27 3.35 7.25
CA ASP A 265 1.55 4.61 7.05
C ASP A 265 0.04 4.40 6.86
N ASP A 266 -0.38 3.35 6.18
CA ASP A 266 -1.78 2.99 5.98
C ASP A 266 -2.46 2.63 7.30
N VAL A 267 -1.76 1.89 8.18
CA VAL A 267 -2.26 1.55 9.52
C VAL A 267 -2.32 2.79 10.40
N VAL A 268 -1.24 3.58 10.45
CA VAL A 268 -1.19 4.81 11.27
C VAL A 268 -2.25 5.83 10.83
N ALA A 269 -2.53 5.93 9.54
CA ALA A 269 -3.57 6.81 9.00
C ALA A 269 -4.99 6.25 9.13
N GLY A 270 -5.17 5.04 9.67
CA GLY A 270 -6.47 4.38 9.79
C GLY A 270 -7.08 3.93 8.45
N ARG A 271 -6.29 3.84 7.38
CA ARG A 271 -6.72 3.27 6.10
C ARG A 271 -6.85 1.76 6.18
N ILE A 272 -5.98 1.11 6.98
CA ILE A 272 -6.08 -0.31 7.32
C ILE A 272 -6.33 -0.40 8.83
N THR A 273 -7.50 -0.92 9.20
CA THR A 273 -7.90 -1.12 10.60
C THR A 273 -8.18 -2.59 10.93
N ASP A 274 -8.41 -3.43 9.92
CA ASP A 274 -8.59 -4.87 10.11
C ASP A 274 -7.24 -5.56 10.33
N GLU A 275 -7.08 -6.19 11.49
CA GLU A 275 -5.88 -6.94 11.86
C GLU A 275 -5.60 -8.09 10.88
N ARG A 276 -6.64 -8.74 10.33
CA ARG A 276 -6.42 -9.85 9.38
C ARG A 276 -5.78 -9.35 8.10
N GLU A 277 -6.22 -8.20 7.59
CA GLU A 277 -5.61 -7.55 6.44
C GLU A 277 -4.18 -7.09 6.73
N ALA A 278 -3.98 -6.38 7.85
CA ALA A 278 -2.66 -5.88 8.25
C ALA A 278 -1.66 -7.02 8.41
N ALA A 279 -2.06 -8.11 9.08
CA ALA A 279 -1.23 -9.29 9.26
C ALA A 279 -0.89 -9.98 7.94
N ALA A 280 -1.87 -10.15 7.05
CA ALA A 280 -1.63 -10.79 5.77
C ALA A 280 -0.65 -9.99 4.89
N ARG A 281 -0.78 -8.65 4.85
CA ARG A 281 0.16 -7.77 4.15
C ARG A 281 1.56 -7.81 4.78
N ALA A 282 1.65 -7.73 6.10
CA ALA A 282 2.92 -7.78 6.81
C ALA A 282 3.67 -9.11 6.56
N HIS A 283 2.96 -10.24 6.60
CA HIS A 283 3.53 -11.54 6.31
C HIS A 283 3.94 -11.69 4.85
N ALA A 284 3.14 -11.16 3.92
CA ALA A 284 3.50 -11.16 2.51
C ALA A 284 4.70 -10.25 2.21
N LEU A 285 5.01 -9.27 3.07
CA LEU A 285 6.22 -8.46 3.02
C LEU A 285 7.44 -9.12 3.71
N GLY A 286 7.30 -10.34 4.21
CA GLY A 286 8.39 -11.10 4.83
C GLY A 286 8.49 -10.99 6.35
N LEU A 287 7.52 -10.35 7.03
CA LEU A 287 7.46 -10.39 8.50
C LEU A 287 7.06 -11.80 8.96
N ARG A 288 7.88 -12.44 9.80
CA ARG A 288 7.58 -13.75 10.36
C ARG A 288 6.34 -13.68 11.27
N ARG A 289 5.49 -14.70 11.21
CA ARG A 289 4.44 -14.93 12.21
C ARG A 289 5.06 -15.10 13.60
N SER A 290 4.62 -14.27 14.54
CA SER A 290 5.07 -14.30 15.93
C SER A 290 3.86 -14.18 16.87
N ALA A 291 4.02 -14.64 18.11
CA ALA A 291 3.01 -14.45 19.15
C ALA A 291 2.89 -12.99 19.59
N ARG A 292 3.98 -12.22 19.42
CA ARG A 292 4.04 -10.79 19.71
C ARG A 292 5.00 -10.10 18.74
N TYR A 293 4.71 -8.84 18.42
CA TYR A 293 5.52 -7.95 17.61
C TYR A 293 6.00 -6.79 18.47
N LEU A 294 7.26 -6.40 18.28
CA LEU A 294 7.91 -5.37 19.05
C LEU A 294 8.04 -4.09 18.22
N PRO A 295 7.42 -2.98 18.64
CA PRO A 295 7.73 -1.67 18.09
C PRO A 295 9.12 -1.25 18.56
N LEU A 296 10.04 -1.04 17.62
CA LEU A 296 11.41 -0.60 17.85
C LEU A 296 11.66 0.70 17.08
N VAL A 297 12.28 1.67 17.73
CA VAL A 297 12.77 2.90 17.10
C VAL A 297 14.26 3.02 17.34
N VAL A 298 15.01 3.21 16.26
CA VAL A 298 16.44 3.51 16.28
C VAL A 298 16.60 4.96 15.90
N ARG A 299 17.13 5.76 16.83
CA ARG A 299 17.33 7.20 16.63
C ARG A 299 18.80 7.54 16.79
N VAL A 300 19.30 8.38 15.89
CA VAL A 300 20.67 8.89 15.89
C VAL A 300 20.65 10.40 16.08
N ASP A 301 21.37 10.89 17.09
CA ASP A 301 21.60 12.31 17.30
C ASP A 301 22.58 12.84 16.25
N ARG A 302 22.01 13.40 15.20
CA ARG A 302 22.71 14.13 14.16
C ARG A 302 22.58 15.60 14.53
N GLY A 303 23.55 16.14 15.28
CA GLY A 303 23.59 17.57 15.62
C GLY A 303 23.41 18.47 14.38
N ALA A 304 23.11 19.77 14.59
CA ALA A 304 22.73 20.77 13.57
C ALA A 304 23.08 20.36 12.12
N ALA A 305 22.05 19.86 11.44
CA ALA A 305 22.15 19.05 10.23
C ALA A 305 22.96 19.70 9.10
N THR A 306 23.64 18.84 8.32
CA THR A 306 24.03 19.16 6.95
C THR A 306 22.81 19.64 6.17
N MET A 307 22.84 20.89 5.69
CA MET A 307 21.75 21.56 4.96
C MET A 307 21.38 20.93 3.61
N ASP A 308 21.99 19.82 3.21
CA ASP A 308 21.74 19.15 1.93
C ASP A 308 20.71 18.01 2.09
N PRO A 309 19.49 18.16 1.56
CA PRO A 309 18.44 17.15 1.65
C PRO A 309 18.81 15.82 0.98
N VAL A 310 19.66 15.83 -0.05
CA VAL A 310 20.06 14.61 -0.78
C VAL A 310 21.00 13.77 0.06
N VAL A 311 21.95 14.41 0.76
CA VAL A 311 22.87 13.72 1.68
C VAL A 311 22.11 13.17 2.88
N ALA A 312 21.15 13.94 3.44
CA ALA A 312 20.30 13.48 4.53
C ALA A 312 19.48 12.24 4.13
N GLN A 313 18.84 12.28 2.95
CA GLN A 313 18.08 11.14 2.43
C GLN A 313 18.94 9.89 2.27
N ARG A 314 20.13 10.02 1.65
CA ARG A 314 21.05 8.90 1.45
C ARG A 314 21.46 8.26 2.79
N ARG A 315 21.80 9.08 3.79
CA ARG A 315 22.14 8.61 5.14
C ARG A 315 20.99 7.91 5.85
N ASN A 316 19.74 8.32 5.59
CA ASN A 316 18.58 7.64 6.16
C ASN A 316 18.34 6.27 5.53
N VAL A 317 18.55 6.14 4.22
CA VAL A 317 18.54 4.83 3.53
C VAL A 317 19.65 3.93 4.07
N GLU A 318 20.88 4.44 4.18
CA GLU A 318 22.02 3.67 4.73
C GLU A 318 21.80 3.23 6.19
N LEU A 319 21.12 4.06 7.01
CA LEU A 319 20.74 3.72 8.38
C LEU A 319 19.62 2.66 8.41
N LEU A 320 18.59 2.80 7.58
CA LEU A 320 17.53 1.80 7.45
C LEU A 320 18.11 0.43 7.05
N ASP A 321 18.98 0.41 6.05
CA ASP A 321 19.65 -0.81 5.60
C ASP A 321 20.52 -1.42 6.71
N ALA A 322 21.18 -0.58 7.53
CA ALA A 322 21.93 -1.04 8.71
C ALA A 322 21.03 -1.77 9.71
N VAL A 323 19.91 -1.15 10.05
CA VAL A 323 18.95 -1.70 11.02
C VAL A 323 18.32 -2.98 10.49
N ALA A 324 17.78 -2.95 9.26
CA ALA A 324 17.15 -4.11 8.63
C ALA A 324 18.12 -5.30 8.50
N HIS A 325 19.35 -5.04 8.02
CA HIS A 325 20.37 -6.08 7.92
C HIS A 325 20.75 -6.65 9.29
N THR A 326 20.89 -5.81 10.31
CA THR A 326 21.26 -6.25 11.66
C THR A 326 20.17 -7.11 12.30
N VAL A 327 18.91 -6.74 12.14
CA VAL A 327 17.75 -7.53 12.58
C VAL A 327 17.75 -8.91 11.91
N ASN A 328 17.90 -8.94 10.59
CA ASN A 328 17.90 -10.19 9.81
C ASN A 328 19.12 -11.08 10.15
N ALA A 329 20.31 -10.51 10.28
CA ALA A 329 21.53 -11.23 10.67
C ALA A 329 21.47 -11.76 12.11
N ALA A 330 20.60 -11.20 12.97
CA ALA A 330 20.29 -11.73 14.28
C ALA A 330 19.27 -12.88 14.27
N GLY A 331 18.74 -13.27 13.10
CA GLY A 331 17.75 -14.34 12.94
C GLY A 331 16.31 -13.89 13.18
N HIS A 332 16.07 -12.58 13.25
CA HIS A 332 14.75 -11.97 13.40
C HIS A 332 14.26 -11.45 12.04
N THR A 333 13.03 -10.97 11.97
CA THR A 333 12.49 -10.29 10.78
C THR A 333 11.83 -8.99 11.19
N ALA A 334 11.88 -7.97 10.35
CA ALA A 334 11.19 -6.70 10.61
C ALA A 334 10.66 -6.01 9.36
N LEU A 335 9.63 -5.19 9.57
CA LEU A 335 9.22 -4.15 8.63
C LEU A 335 9.80 -2.82 9.10
N CYS A 336 10.54 -2.12 8.24
CA CYS A 336 11.24 -0.89 8.58
C CYS A 336 10.71 0.30 7.78
N SER A 337 10.65 1.46 8.41
CA SER A 337 10.34 2.73 7.76
C SER A 337 11.22 3.86 8.28
N ILE A 338 11.51 4.82 7.40
CA ILE A 338 12.14 6.07 7.81
C ILE A 338 11.04 6.97 8.34
N ARG A 339 11.10 7.36 9.61
CA ARG A 339 10.10 8.23 10.24
C ARG A 339 10.47 9.70 10.08
N ARG A 340 11.72 10.03 10.37
CA ARG A 340 12.30 11.38 10.35
C ARG A 340 13.80 11.28 10.04
N ASP A 341 14.46 12.41 9.83
CA ASP A 341 15.91 12.39 9.67
C ASP A 341 16.59 11.79 10.91
N GLY A 342 17.41 10.76 10.69
CA GLY A 342 18.08 10.01 11.75
C GLY A 342 17.16 9.10 12.59
N GLU A 343 15.91 8.85 12.18
CA GLU A 343 14.96 8.02 12.93
C GLU A 343 14.35 6.92 12.05
N ILE A 344 14.60 5.66 12.44
CA ILE A 344 14.04 4.46 11.80
C ILE A 344 13.04 3.82 12.75
N GLY A 345 11.80 3.62 12.29
CA GLY A 345 10.83 2.75 12.94
C GLY A 345 10.93 1.33 12.39
N ALA A 346 10.82 0.34 13.26
CA ALA A 346 10.85 -1.07 12.89
C ALA A 346 9.82 -1.87 13.70
N LEU A 347 8.98 -2.62 13.01
CA LEU A 347 8.12 -3.62 13.62
C LEU A 347 8.84 -4.98 13.59
N VAL A 348 9.30 -5.46 14.74
CA VAL A 348 10.18 -6.64 14.82
C VAL A 348 9.42 -7.86 15.31
N ALA A 349 9.48 -8.95 14.53
CA ALA A 349 9.15 -10.29 15.00
C ALA A 349 10.41 -10.96 15.55
N LEU A 350 10.57 -10.90 16.87
CA LEU A 350 11.71 -11.50 17.56
C LEU A 350 11.61 -13.02 17.58
N ASP A 351 12.76 -13.66 17.41
CA ASP A 351 12.96 -15.08 17.70
C ASP A 351 13.70 -15.18 19.05
N PRO A 352 12.97 -15.43 20.16
CA PRO A 352 13.59 -15.42 21.49
C PRO A 352 14.56 -16.59 21.71
N GLY A 353 14.53 -17.62 20.84
CA GLY A 353 15.30 -18.84 21.02
C GLY A 353 15.15 -19.43 22.44
N ARG A 354 16.21 -20.06 22.94
CA ARG A 354 16.27 -20.61 24.31
C ARG A 354 16.56 -19.54 25.39
N GLY A 355 16.96 -18.34 24.98
CA GLY A 355 17.42 -17.27 25.88
C GLY A 355 16.28 -16.43 26.47
N GLY A 356 15.08 -16.53 25.89
CA GLY A 356 13.93 -15.71 26.27
C GLY A 356 13.94 -14.34 25.59
N TRP A 357 12.81 -13.65 25.68
CA TRP A 357 12.55 -12.39 25.00
C TRP A 357 13.52 -11.27 25.39
N ASP A 358 13.75 -11.06 26.69
CA ASP A 358 14.61 -9.96 27.16
C ASP A 358 16.06 -10.10 26.67
N ARG A 359 16.63 -11.31 26.68
CA ARG A 359 17.99 -11.53 26.20
C ARG A 359 18.11 -11.30 24.70
N ALA A 360 17.14 -11.77 23.92
CA ALA A 360 17.11 -11.55 22.47
C ALA A 360 17.02 -10.05 22.15
N LEU A 361 16.18 -9.32 22.89
CA LEU A 361 16.04 -7.88 22.74
C LEU A 361 17.33 -7.12 23.12
N THR A 362 17.93 -7.43 24.26
CA THR A 362 19.20 -6.80 24.67
C THR A 362 20.30 -7.07 23.63
N ALA A 363 20.43 -8.31 23.18
CA ALA A 363 21.41 -8.68 22.15
C ALA A 363 21.16 -7.97 20.81
N LEU A 364 19.90 -7.79 20.40
CA LEU A 364 19.56 -7.03 19.21
C LEU A 364 19.96 -5.55 19.37
N GLY A 365 19.60 -4.91 20.49
CA GLY A 365 19.95 -3.53 20.78
C GLY A 365 21.46 -3.28 20.76
N GLU A 366 22.24 -4.16 21.39
CA GLU A 366 23.72 -4.10 21.37
C GLU A 366 24.29 -4.21 19.95
N ARG A 367 23.76 -5.12 19.13
CA ARG A 367 24.19 -5.29 17.73
C ARG A 367 23.84 -4.07 16.87
N VAL A 368 22.63 -3.52 17.03
CA VAL A 368 22.21 -2.31 16.32
C VAL A 368 23.11 -1.14 16.70
N HIS A 369 23.37 -0.93 17.99
CA HIS A 369 24.32 0.09 18.45
C HIS A 369 25.73 -0.12 17.89
N ALA A 370 26.20 -1.36 17.83
CA ALA A 370 27.52 -1.65 17.26
C ALA A 370 27.58 -1.31 15.76
N GLU A 371 26.54 -1.64 14.98
CA GLU A 371 26.49 -1.35 13.55
C GLU A 371 26.35 0.15 13.27
N VAL A 372 25.46 0.86 13.98
CA VAL A 372 25.29 2.30 13.82
C VAL A 372 26.59 3.05 14.15
N ARG A 373 27.26 2.69 15.25
CA ARG A 373 28.56 3.29 15.62
C ARG A 373 29.66 3.04 14.59
N ARG A 374 29.67 1.86 13.94
CA ARG A 374 30.63 1.56 12.86
C ARG A 374 30.46 2.52 11.69
N ARG A 375 29.22 2.87 11.34
CA ARG A 375 28.90 3.71 10.17
C ARG A 375 29.04 5.21 10.45
N ASP A 376 28.78 5.66 11.67
CA ASP A 376 28.86 7.07 12.06
C ASP A 376 30.28 7.56 12.47
N GLY A 377 31.34 6.78 12.18
CA GLY A 377 32.73 7.24 12.35
C GLY A 377 33.39 6.93 13.70
N GLY A 378 32.94 5.92 14.44
CA GLY A 378 33.66 5.36 15.60
C GLY A 378 33.50 6.10 16.94
N ALA A 379 34.50 5.99 17.82
CA ALA A 379 34.46 6.32 19.27
C ALA A 379 34.02 7.74 19.66
N ARG A 380 33.88 8.68 18.71
CA ARG A 380 33.31 10.02 18.93
C ARG A 380 31.77 10.05 18.97
N SER A 381 31.12 8.88 18.83
CA SER A 381 29.66 8.71 18.72
C SER A 381 29.02 7.97 19.92
N GLU A 382 29.76 7.71 21.02
CA GLU A 382 29.15 7.18 22.25
C GLU A 382 28.08 8.16 22.77
N GLY A 383 26.85 7.67 22.97
CA GLY A 383 25.70 8.49 23.36
C GLY A 383 24.93 9.16 22.23
N ARG A 384 25.34 8.99 20.95
CA ARG A 384 24.64 9.58 19.78
C ARG A 384 23.64 8.64 19.11
N SER A 385 23.41 7.45 19.63
CA SER A 385 22.34 6.57 19.13
C SER A 385 21.58 5.95 20.27
N VAL A 386 20.30 5.72 20.07
CA VAL A 386 19.38 5.13 21.03
C VAL A 386 18.51 4.10 20.31
N CYS A 387 18.37 2.91 20.91
CA CYS A 387 17.33 1.96 20.57
C CYS A 387 16.23 2.07 21.63
N ALA A 388 15.02 2.43 21.23
CA ALA A 388 13.86 2.54 22.10
C ALA A 388 12.75 1.60 21.65
N VAL A 389 12.01 1.01 22.58
CA VAL A 389 10.94 0.07 22.29
C VAL A 389 9.64 0.49 22.96
N GLY A 390 8.54 0.19 22.28
CA GLY A 390 7.19 0.21 22.86
C GLY A 390 6.84 -1.14 23.46
N ASP A 391 5.62 -1.25 23.99
CA ASP A 391 5.13 -2.50 24.53
C ASP A 391 4.87 -3.53 23.41
N PRO A 392 5.32 -4.80 23.58
CA PRO A 392 5.06 -5.83 22.59
C PRO A 392 3.57 -6.17 22.51
N ALA A 393 2.99 -6.13 21.32
CA ALA A 393 1.58 -6.44 21.10
C ALA A 393 1.40 -7.75 20.31
N ALA A 394 0.28 -8.44 20.50
CA ALA A 394 -0.04 -9.64 19.73
C ALA A 394 -0.50 -9.31 18.30
N GLU A 395 -1.16 -8.16 18.14
CA GLU A 395 -1.71 -7.67 16.88
C GLU A 395 -0.74 -6.70 16.20
N ILE A 396 -0.66 -6.76 14.88
CA ILE A 396 0.21 -5.91 14.07
C ILE A 396 -0.28 -4.47 14.06
N VAL A 397 -1.59 -4.25 14.01
CA VAL A 397 -2.18 -2.90 14.09
C VAL A 397 -1.79 -2.22 15.39
N GLU A 398 -1.93 -2.91 16.53
CA GLU A 398 -1.54 -2.38 17.85
C GLU A 398 -0.03 -2.10 17.92
N ALA A 399 0.80 -3.04 17.46
CA ALA A 399 2.25 -2.87 17.49
C ALA A 399 2.74 -1.73 16.57
N ILE A 400 2.10 -1.48 15.42
CA ILE A 400 2.42 -0.33 14.56
C ILE A 400 2.12 0.99 15.29
N HIS A 401 0.98 1.10 15.98
CA HIS A 401 0.67 2.28 16.79
C HIS A 401 1.70 2.48 17.93
N GLY A 402 2.22 1.39 18.50
CA GLY A 402 3.30 1.43 19.50
C GLY A 402 4.61 2.06 19.01
N LEU A 403 4.82 2.23 17.70
CA LEU A 403 5.99 2.95 17.17
C LEU A 403 6.01 4.43 17.58
N GLY A 404 4.84 5.04 17.83
CA GLY A 404 4.75 6.41 18.34
C GLY A 404 5.33 6.54 19.75
N GLU A 405 4.96 5.62 20.65
CA GLU A 405 5.50 5.56 22.00
C GLU A 405 7.00 5.25 22.00
N ALA A 406 7.43 4.26 21.21
CA ALA A 406 8.85 3.93 21.05
C ALA A 406 9.68 5.14 20.57
N ALA A 407 9.15 5.93 19.63
CA ALA A 407 9.80 7.14 19.15
C ALA A 407 9.93 8.19 20.25
N HIS A 408 8.88 8.38 21.05
CA HIS A 408 8.90 9.29 22.20
C HIS A 408 9.95 8.89 23.24
N VAL A 409 10.01 7.60 23.58
CA VAL A 409 11.04 7.06 24.47
C VAL A 409 12.44 7.32 23.90
N GLY A 410 12.62 7.13 22.59
CA GLY A 410 13.87 7.40 21.88
C GLY A 410 14.31 8.86 21.95
N GLU A 411 13.38 9.80 21.74
CA GLU A 411 13.65 11.24 21.84
C GLU A 411 14.16 11.61 23.25
N VAL A 412 13.48 11.16 24.30
CA VAL A 412 13.87 11.45 25.68
C VAL A 412 15.20 10.79 26.03
N ALA A 413 15.41 9.54 25.61
CA ALA A 413 16.64 8.81 25.89
C ALA A 413 17.87 9.43 25.20
N ILE A 414 17.73 10.01 24.00
CA ILE A 414 18.80 10.81 23.37
C ILE A 414 19.12 12.04 24.23
N ALA A 415 18.11 12.76 24.70
CA ALA A 415 18.30 13.93 25.56
C ALA A 415 18.98 13.57 26.91
N MET A 416 18.81 12.33 27.38
CA MET A 416 19.50 11.81 28.55
C MET A 416 20.96 11.39 28.27
N HIS A 417 21.50 11.68 27.08
CA HIS A 417 22.84 11.30 26.61
C HIS A 417 23.11 9.79 26.67
N GLY A 418 22.05 8.98 26.52
CA GLY A 418 22.14 7.53 26.36
C GLY A 418 23.10 6.84 27.33
N HIS A 419 22.71 6.64 28.59
CA HIS A 419 23.47 5.97 29.66
C HIS A 419 23.77 4.47 29.40
N GLY A 420 24.43 4.13 28.28
CA GLY A 420 25.01 2.81 28.01
C GLY A 420 24.02 1.64 27.92
N ARG A 421 22.70 1.88 27.91
CA ARG A 421 21.70 0.82 27.78
C ARG A 421 21.58 0.34 26.35
N ALA A 422 21.45 -0.97 26.19
CA ALA A 422 21.20 -1.59 24.90
C ALA A 422 19.84 -1.19 24.31
N VAL A 423 18.82 -1.04 25.16
CA VAL A 423 17.45 -0.68 24.76
C VAL A 423 16.80 0.16 25.86
N TYR A 424 15.97 1.12 25.48
CA TYR A 424 15.15 1.96 26.36
C TYR A 424 13.67 1.61 26.25
N ARG A 425 12.99 1.57 27.39
CA ARG A 425 11.54 1.39 27.54
C ARG A 425 10.90 2.63 28.16
N ALA A 426 9.56 2.70 28.13
CA ALA A 426 8.81 3.76 28.83
C ALA A 426 9.19 3.87 30.32
N SER A 427 9.44 2.74 30.99
CA SER A 427 9.89 2.69 32.39
C SER A 427 11.26 3.33 32.65
N ASP A 428 12.07 3.53 31.61
CA ASP A 428 13.44 4.01 31.71
C ASP A 428 13.54 5.54 31.60
N VAL A 429 12.59 6.15 30.90
CA VAL A 429 12.53 7.61 30.72
C VAL A 429 11.82 8.33 31.87
N ARG A 430 10.96 7.61 32.62
CA ARG A 430 10.32 8.06 33.88
C ARG A 430 9.72 9.47 33.76
N LEU A 431 9.92 10.31 34.77
CA LEU A 431 9.43 11.70 34.83
C LEU A 431 9.91 12.55 33.65
N ARG A 432 11.12 12.30 33.11
CA ARG A 432 11.60 13.01 31.92
C ARG A 432 10.76 12.66 30.69
N GLY A 433 10.33 11.40 30.58
CA GLY A 433 9.37 10.94 29.58
C GLY A 433 8.06 11.72 29.65
N LEU A 434 7.48 11.86 30.85
CA LEU A 434 6.25 12.61 31.06
C LEU A 434 6.42 14.10 30.72
N ILE A 435 7.49 14.73 31.21
CA ILE A 435 7.75 16.15 30.95
C ILE A 435 7.95 16.42 29.46
N ALA A 436 8.60 15.51 28.73
CA ALA A 436 8.75 15.65 27.28
C ALA A 436 7.41 15.63 26.53
N LEU A 437 6.41 14.84 26.98
CA LEU A 437 5.06 14.84 26.39
C LEU A 437 4.33 16.17 26.63
N LEU A 438 4.59 16.80 27.78
CA LEU A 438 3.86 17.99 28.24
C LEU A 438 4.65 19.28 28.04
N ARG A 439 5.82 19.24 27.38
CA ARG A 439 6.75 20.37 27.29
C ARG A 439 6.14 21.61 26.63
N ASP A 440 5.19 21.39 25.72
CA ASP A 440 4.52 22.42 24.95
C ASP A 440 3.19 22.87 25.62
N ASP A 441 2.76 22.23 26.73
CA ASP A 441 1.56 22.63 27.46
C ASP A 441 1.83 23.92 28.26
N PRO A 442 1.16 25.05 27.96
CA PRO A 442 1.42 26.33 28.61
C PRO A 442 1.30 26.28 30.14
N ARG A 443 0.48 25.39 30.69
CA ARG A 443 0.30 25.24 32.14
C ARG A 443 1.54 24.64 32.80
N VAL A 444 2.19 23.70 32.12
CA VAL A 444 3.47 23.10 32.58
C VAL A 444 4.61 24.11 32.47
N GLN A 445 4.61 24.91 31.40
CA GLN A 445 5.58 26.01 31.26
C GLN A 445 5.39 27.07 32.36
N GLN A 446 4.13 27.45 32.63
CA GLN A 446 3.80 28.42 33.68
C GLN A 446 4.16 27.91 35.08
N PHE A 447 3.99 26.62 35.35
CA PHE A 447 4.45 26.00 36.59
C PHE A 447 5.96 26.19 36.76
N ALA A 448 6.76 25.81 35.75
CA ALA A 448 8.21 25.96 35.82
C ALA A 448 8.66 27.42 35.95
N GLU A 449 8.00 28.33 35.23
CA GLU A 449 8.23 29.78 35.38
C GLU A 449 7.91 30.22 36.81
N THR A 450 6.76 29.85 37.37
CA THR A 450 6.35 30.24 38.73
C THR A 450 7.36 29.78 39.78
N GLU A 451 7.81 28.53 39.69
CA GLU A 451 8.75 27.93 40.63
C GLU A 451 10.18 28.49 40.51
N LEU A 452 10.62 28.90 39.31
CA LEU A 452 12.02 29.27 39.06
C LEU A 452 12.23 30.77 38.77
N ARG A 453 11.17 31.55 38.57
CA ARG A 453 11.22 32.96 38.13
C ARG A 453 12.19 33.80 38.94
N ALA A 454 12.16 33.68 40.27
CA ALA A 454 13.03 34.47 41.14
C ALA A 454 14.53 34.20 40.90
N LEU A 455 14.89 32.95 40.56
CA LEU A 455 16.26 32.59 40.17
C LEU A 455 16.58 32.89 38.70
N LEU A 456 15.58 32.90 37.82
CA LEU A 456 15.75 33.21 36.40
C LEU A 456 15.94 34.72 36.16
N LEU A 457 15.30 35.57 36.96
CA LEU A 457 15.46 37.02 36.93
C LEU A 457 16.73 37.50 37.64
N ASP A 458 17.23 36.72 38.59
CA ASP A 458 18.49 36.98 39.29
C ASP A 458 19.65 36.51 38.40
N ASP A 459 20.05 37.36 37.46
CA ASP A 459 21.16 37.12 36.51
C ASP A 459 22.51 37.18 37.26
N ASP A 460 22.80 36.14 38.05
CA ASP A 460 24.00 36.04 38.87
C ASP A 460 25.18 35.62 37.97
N GLU A 461 26.06 36.58 37.62
CA GLU A 461 27.30 36.37 36.84
C GLU A 461 28.29 35.38 37.51
N ARG A 462 27.98 34.88 38.72
CA ARG A 462 28.78 33.89 39.44
C ARG A 462 28.85 32.56 38.70
N VAL A 463 30.02 31.93 38.76
CA VAL A 463 30.27 30.60 38.19
C VAL A 463 30.50 29.56 39.30
N PRO A 464 29.72 28.46 39.36
CA PRO A 464 28.48 28.20 38.60
C PRO A 464 27.35 29.12 39.08
N SER A 465 26.31 29.37 38.28
CA SER A 465 25.16 30.21 38.67
C SER A 465 24.30 29.55 39.75
N ASN A 466 23.43 30.31 40.41
CA ASN A 466 22.54 29.76 41.45
C ASN A 466 21.58 28.70 40.90
N LEU A 467 21.09 28.87 39.67
CA LEU A 467 20.30 27.85 38.97
C LEU A 467 21.12 26.57 38.71
N GLU A 468 22.40 26.70 38.35
CA GLU A 468 23.27 25.54 38.16
C GLU A 468 23.56 24.83 39.50
N VAL A 469 23.78 25.57 40.59
CA VAL A 469 23.93 24.98 41.93
C VAL A 469 22.67 24.24 42.35
N LEU A 470 21.48 24.81 42.13
CA LEU A 470 20.20 24.15 42.39
C LEU A 470 20.05 22.89 41.55
N ARG A 471 20.33 22.95 40.24
CA ARG A 471 20.29 21.80 39.33
C ARG A 471 21.17 20.67 39.84
N GLN A 472 22.41 20.96 40.23
CA GLN A 472 23.35 19.96 40.75
C GLN A 472 22.93 19.42 42.12
N TYR A 473 22.36 20.27 42.99
CA TYR A 473 21.81 19.86 44.30
C TYR A 473 20.69 18.84 44.15
N LEU A 474 19.76 19.10 43.23
CA LEU A 474 18.64 18.22 42.91
C LEU A 474 19.12 16.90 42.27
N GLN A 475 20.18 16.92 41.46
CA GLN A 475 20.78 15.72 40.87
C GLN A 475 21.43 14.77 41.88
N VAL A 476 21.96 15.30 42.98
CA VAL A 476 22.51 14.48 44.09
C VAL A 476 21.48 14.23 45.20
N ALA A 477 20.19 14.39 44.89
CA ALA A 477 19.07 14.17 45.81
C ALA A 477 19.21 14.92 47.15
N GLY A 478 19.68 16.17 47.10
CA GLY A 478 19.85 16.99 48.29
C GLY A 478 21.10 16.69 49.13
N ASN A 479 21.99 15.79 48.68
CA ASN A 479 23.21 15.47 49.43
C ASN A 479 24.22 16.63 49.37
N LYS A 480 24.19 17.48 50.40
CA LYS A 480 25.05 18.67 50.53
C LYS A 480 26.55 18.32 50.54
N ALA A 481 26.95 17.14 51.02
CA ALA A 481 28.36 16.72 51.04
C ALA A 481 28.85 16.30 49.65
N ALA A 482 28.06 15.52 48.92
CA ALA A 482 28.34 15.13 47.54
C ALA A 482 28.36 16.35 46.60
N LEU A 483 27.44 17.30 46.82
CA LEU A 483 27.41 18.55 46.06
C LEU A 483 28.67 19.40 46.30
N ALA A 484 29.11 19.54 47.55
CA ALA A 484 30.32 20.31 47.88
C ALA A 484 31.56 19.75 47.18
N GLN A 485 31.70 18.42 47.14
CA GLN A 485 32.77 17.74 46.40
C GLN A 485 32.66 17.99 44.90
N ARG A 486 31.47 17.83 44.32
CA ARG A 486 31.23 17.96 42.87
C ARG A 486 31.42 19.39 42.35
N LEU A 487 31.09 20.40 43.16
CA LEU A 487 31.29 21.81 42.81
C LEU A 487 32.65 22.36 43.28
N HIS A 488 33.50 21.54 43.92
CA HIS A 488 34.77 21.97 44.53
C HIS A 488 34.61 23.16 45.50
N MET A 489 33.50 23.20 46.25
CA MET A 489 33.18 24.26 47.21
C MET A 489 33.39 23.80 48.65
N SER A 490 33.81 24.72 49.54
CA SER A 490 33.82 24.42 50.98
C SER A 490 32.39 24.24 51.50
N ARG A 491 32.19 23.33 52.47
CA ARG A 491 30.85 23.05 53.05
C ARG A 491 30.16 24.32 53.60
N PRO A 492 30.84 25.20 54.38
CA PRO A 492 30.20 26.41 54.87
C PRO A 492 29.75 27.36 53.75
N ALA A 493 30.55 27.50 52.69
CA ALA A 493 30.21 28.33 51.54
C ALA A 493 29.01 27.76 50.77
N LEU A 494 28.96 26.45 50.57
CA LEU A 494 27.83 25.78 49.93
C LEU A 494 26.54 25.95 50.75
N TYR A 495 26.59 25.78 52.07
CA TYR A 495 25.39 25.89 52.91
C TYR A 495 24.84 27.31 52.90
N LYS A 496 25.73 28.31 53.01
CA LYS A 496 25.34 29.73 52.86
C LYS A 496 24.69 29.98 51.49
N ARG A 497 25.21 29.35 50.44
CA ARG A 497 24.69 29.48 49.07
C ARG A 497 23.33 28.81 48.89
N LEU A 498 23.13 27.58 49.36
CA LEU A 498 21.83 26.91 49.34
C LEU A 498 20.79 27.67 50.17
N ALA A 499 21.16 28.20 51.34
CA ALA A 499 20.26 29.02 52.14
C ALA A 499 19.86 30.33 51.45
N ALA A 500 20.77 30.92 50.65
CA ALA A 500 20.43 32.07 49.82
C ALA A 500 19.45 31.69 48.70
N ILE A 501 19.71 30.57 48.01
CA ILE A 501 18.82 30.03 46.96
C ILE A 501 17.40 29.79 47.52
N GLY A 502 17.28 29.12 48.67
CA GLY A 502 15.97 28.88 49.30
C GLY A 502 15.23 30.17 49.66
N ARG A 503 15.94 31.18 50.18
CA ARG A 503 15.35 32.50 50.45
C ARG A 503 14.89 33.23 49.19
N THR A 504 15.67 33.18 48.10
CA THR A 504 15.29 33.79 46.82
C THR A 504 14.05 33.14 46.23
N LEU A 505 13.94 31.82 46.33
CA LEU A 505 12.79 31.05 45.86
C LEU A 505 11.58 31.11 46.80
N GLY A 506 11.79 31.47 48.07
CA GLY A 506 10.73 31.47 49.08
C GLY A 506 10.33 30.06 49.54
N VAL A 507 11.22 29.07 49.43
CA VAL A 507 10.94 27.66 49.75
C VAL A 507 12.00 27.04 50.65
N ASP A 508 11.63 25.98 51.36
CA ASP A 508 12.57 25.17 52.14
C ASP A 508 13.19 24.08 51.25
N LEU A 509 14.52 24.08 51.13
CA LEU A 509 15.26 23.10 50.33
C LEU A 509 15.49 21.76 51.06
N ASP A 510 15.03 21.64 52.30
CA ASP A 510 14.99 20.39 53.05
C ASP A 510 13.56 19.78 53.05
N ASP A 511 12.55 20.49 52.55
CA ASP A 511 11.18 19.98 52.36
C ASP A 511 11.05 19.14 51.08
N ALA A 512 10.38 17.99 51.21
CA ALA A 512 10.29 17.00 50.14
C ALA A 512 9.39 17.45 48.97
N GLU A 513 8.30 18.14 49.26
CA GLU A 513 7.38 18.64 48.24
C GLU A 513 8.03 19.77 47.45
N SER A 514 8.64 20.74 48.14
CA SER A 514 9.40 21.84 47.56
C SER A 514 10.54 21.33 46.67
N MET A 515 11.34 20.37 47.16
CA MET A 515 12.41 19.76 46.38
C MET A 515 11.90 19.04 45.14
N THR A 516 10.77 18.35 45.24
CA THR A 516 10.14 17.68 44.09
C THR A 516 9.63 18.69 43.07
N SER A 517 8.95 19.75 43.53
CA SER A 517 8.45 20.84 42.71
C SER A 517 9.58 21.50 41.90
N LEU A 518 10.66 21.89 42.59
CA LEU A 518 11.85 22.46 41.96
C LEU A 518 12.53 21.47 41.00
N HIS A 519 12.56 20.18 41.33
CA HIS A 519 13.09 19.15 40.42
C HIS A 519 12.28 19.08 39.14
N VAL A 520 10.96 19.05 39.23
CA VAL A 520 10.05 19.05 38.08
C VAL A 520 10.24 20.33 37.26
N ALA A 521 10.27 21.49 37.92
CA ALA A 521 10.46 22.79 37.27
C ALA A 521 11.80 22.88 36.50
N VAL A 522 12.90 22.41 37.09
CA VAL A 522 14.21 22.37 36.42
C VAL A 522 14.19 21.43 35.22
N LEU A 523 13.54 20.26 35.34
CA LEU A 523 13.40 19.34 34.22
C LEU A 523 12.58 19.94 33.06
N ILE A 524 11.52 20.70 33.35
CA ILE A 524 10.71 21.40 32.35
C ILE A 524 11.56 22.47 31.65
N LEU A 525 12.28 23.30 32.41
CA LEU A 525 13.16 24.33 31.87
C LEU A 525 14.24 23.73 30.96
N ASP A 526 14.85 22.63 31.38
CA ASP A 526 15.86 21.92 30.59
C ASP A 526 15.27 21.34 29.29
N ALA A 527 14.02 20.85 29.33
CA ALA A 527 13.33 20.36 28.15
C ALA A 527 13.04 21.48 27.13
N GLN A 528 12.67 22.68 27.60
CA GLN A 528 12.41 23.85 26.74
C GLN A 528 13.68 24.41 26.09
N ARG A 529 14.75 24.59 26.86
CA ARG A 529 16.02 25.15 26.34
C ARG A 529 16.68 24.30 25.27
N ARG A 530 16.37 23.00 25.24
CA ARG A 530 16.88 22.05 24.23
C ARG A 530 16.07 22.04 22.94
N ALA A 531 14.84 22.55 22.94
CA ALA A 531 13.99 22.66 21.76
C ALA A 531 14.23 23.96 20.96
N ALA A 532 14.81 25.00 21.60
CA ALA A 532 15.17 26.22 20.91
C ALA A 532 16.33 25.93 19.91
N PRO A 533 16.18 26.20 18.60
CA PRO A 533 17.32 26.23 17.71
C PRO A 533 18.31 27.26 18.27
N ALA A 534 19.62 26.99 18.19
CA ALA A 534 20.65 27.92 18.56
C ALA A 534 20.53 29.20 17.70
N VAL A 535 19.70 30.14 18.15
CA VAL A 535 19.63 31.48 17.58
C VAL A 535 20.97 32.10 17.89
N LEU A 536 21.71 32.38 16.82
CA LEU A 536 22.93 33.19 16.81
C LEU A 536 22.74 34.40 17.72
N THR A 537 23.32 34.37 18.92
CA THR A 537 23.63 35.58 19.66
C THR A 537 24.73 36.31 18.90
N ARG A 538 24.32 37.09 17.89
CA ARG A 538 25.04 38.27 17.44
C ARG A 538 24.74 39.40 18.43
N GLY A 539 25.79 40.07 18.90
CA GLY A 539 25.70 41.42 19.46
C GLY A 539 26.24 41.53 20.88
N GLY A 540 27.45 42.08 20.98
CA GLY A 540 28.21 42.38 22.19
C GLY A 540 29.65 42.63 21.82
#